data_AF-A0A1H8YH62-F1
#
_entry.id   AF-A0A1H8YH62-F1
#
_cell.length_a   1.000
_cell.length_b   1.000
_cell.length_c   1.000
_cell.angle_alpha   90.00
_cell.angle_beta   90.00
_cell.angle_gamma   90.00
#
_symmetry.space_group_name_H-M   'P 1'
#
loop_
_entity.id
_entity.type
_entity.pdbx_description
1 polymer ?
#
loop_
_entity_poly.entity_id
_entity_poly.type
_entity_poly.pdbx_seq_one_letter_code
_entity_poly.pdbx_strand_id
1 'polypeptide(L)'
;MVSEAVDSAARYLLYKLYDATAGRPDTWQVLGNTEEGLETVARAVERGWIIIRDDRIGRIKVQSGLLTCEGHRLAQSSRVA
;
A
#
# COMPACT_ATOMS: atom_id res chain seq x y z
N MET A 1 -19.30 9.00 5.92
CA MET A 1 -19.14 8.93 4.46
C MET A 1 -17.65 8.82 4.20
N VAL A 2 -17.18 7.66 3.74
CA VAL A 2 -15.78 7.54 3.29
C VAL A 2 -15.68 8.34 1.98
N SER A 3 -14.65 9.19 1.86
CA SER A 3 -14.47 10.00 0.66
C SER A 3 -13.99 9.13 -0.51
N GLU A 4 -14.66 9.20 -1.66
CA GLU A 4 -14.23 8.56 -2.92
C GLU A 4 -12.78 8.92 -3.28
N ALA A 5 -12.31 10.10 -2.85
CA ALA A 5 -10.92 10.52 -3.01
C ALA A 5 -9.95 9.63 -2.20
N VAL A 6 -10.30 9.26 -0.97
CA VAL A 6 -9.48 8.39 -0.11
C VAL A 6 -9.46 6.96 -0.66
N ASP A 7 -10.58 6.46 -1.18
CA ASP A 7 -10.64 5.14 -1.82
C ASP A 7 -9.82 5.09 -3.12
N SER A 8 -9.84 6.18 -3.90
CA SER A 8 -9.02 6.34 -5.10
C SER A 8 -7.53 6.45 -4.77
N ALA A 9 -7.17 7.26 -3.77
CA ALA A 9 -5.79 7.33 -3.28
C ALA A 9 -5.30 5.98 -2.74
N ALA A 10 -6.18 5.23 -2.06
CA ALA A 10 -5.83 3.90 -1.53
C ALA A 10 -5.55 2.91 -2.66
N ARG A 11 -6.29 2.96 -3.77
CA ARG A 11 -5.97 2.18 -4.97
C ARG A 11 -4.63 2.60 -5.59
N TYR A 12 -4.34 3.90 -5.62
CA TYR A 12 -3.07 4.42 -6.13
C TYR A 12 -1.88 4.01 -5.25
N LEU A 13 -2.05 3.95 -3.93
CA LEU A 13 -1.08 3.36 -3.00
C LEU A 13 -0.73 1.92 -3.37
N LEU A 14 -1.71 1.09 -3.75
CA LEU A 14 -1.45 -0.29 -4.17
C LEU A 14 -0.56 -0.34 -5.41
N TYR A 15 -0.79 0.54 -6.37
CA TYR A 15 0.04 0.66 -7.57
C TYR A 15 1.48 1.04 -7.21
N LYS A 16 1.68 2.05 -6.35
CA LYS A 16 3.02 2.44 -5.87
C LYS A 16 3.76 1.29 -5.20
N LEU A 17 3.07 0.52 -4.35
CA LEU A 17 3.65 -0.65 -3.69
C LEU A 17 3.98 -1.77 -4.68
N TYR A 18 3.10 -2.01 -5.65
CA TYR A 18 3.34 -2.99 -6.70
C TYR A 18 4.56 -2.63 -7.55
N ASP A 19 4.67 -1.36 -7.94
CA ASP A 19 5.80 -0.87 -8.73
C ASP A 19 7.12 -0.93 -7.94
N ALA A 20 7.10 -0.50 -6.67
CA ALA A 20 8.26 -0.56 -5.77
C ALA A 20 8.75 -1.99 -5.49
N THR A 21 7.86 -2.99 -5.57
CA THR A 21 8.21 -4.41 -5.45
C THR A 21 8.55 -5.07 -6.78
N ALA A 22 8.58 -4.32 -7.90
CA ALA A 22 8.68 -4.86 -9.26
C ALA A 22 7.65 -5.98 -9.52
N GLY A 23 6.46 -5.85 -8.91
CA GLY A 23 5.38 -6.83 -8.98
C GLY A 23 5.56 -8.07 -8.10
N ARG A 24 6.56 -8.13 -7.22
CA ARG A 24 6.79 -9.27 -6.32
C ARG A 24 5.92 -9.16 -5.06
N PRO A 25 4.94 -10.06 -4.86
CA PRO A 25 3.96 -9.93 -3.79
C PRO A 25 4.54 -10.10 -2.38
N ASP A 26 5.68 -10.80 -2.23
CA ASP A 26 6.22 -11.18 -0.92
C ASP A 26 7.24 -10.18 -0.34
N THR A 27 7.31 -8.97 -0.91
CA THR A 27 8.31 -7.96 -0.51
C THR A 27 7.68 -6.83 0.28
N TRP A 28 8.12 -6.66 1.53
CA TRP A 28 7.72 -5.55 2.38
C TRP A 28 8.34 -4.24 1.91
N GLN A 29 7.53 -3.18 1.83
CA GLN A 29 7.97 -1.85 1.41
C GLN A 29 7.66 -0.80 2.47
N VAL A 30 8.60 0.11 2.71
CA VAL A 30 8.42 1.20 3.66
C VAL A 30 7.35 2.17 3.15
N LEU A 31 6.29 2.34 3.93
CA LEU A 31 5.16 3.20 3.57
C LEU A 31 5.50 4.70 3.62
N GLY A 32 6.45 5.08 4.46
CA GLY A 32 6.89 6.49 4.59
C GLY A 32 7.40 7.12 3.29
N ASN A 33 7.74 6.30 2.28
CA ASN A 33 8.20 6.78 0.97
C ASN A 33 7.05 7.05 -0.02
N THR A 34 5.81 6.71 0.32
CA THR A 34 4.69 6.81 -0.64
C THR A 34 4.02 8.18 -0.70
N GLU A 35 4.36 9.12 0.19
CA GLU A 35 3.74 10.45 0.36
C GLU A 35 2.22 10.41 0.66
N GLU A 36 1.63 9.23 0.78
CA GLU A 36 0.20 9.06 1.04
C GLU A 36 -0.15 9.37 2.50
N GLY A 37 -1.31 9.98 2.71
CA GLY A 37 -1.82 10.30 4.04
C GLY A 37 -2.16 9.05 4.86
N LEU A 38 -2.15 9.18 6.19
CA LEU A 38 -2.50 8.10 7.12
C LEU A 38 -3.90 7.51 6.85
N GLU A 39 -4.85 8.34 6.44
CA GLU A 39 -6.22 7.92 6.09
C GLU A 39 -6.24 6.99 4.87
N THR A 40 -5.38 7.24 3.88
CA THR A 40 -5.22 6.40 2.69
C THR A 40 -4.69 5.01 3.06
N VAL A 41 -3.65 4.98 3.92
CA VAL A 41 -3.06 3.73 4.41
C VAL A 41 -4.07 2.96 5.25
N ALA A 42 -4.75 3.63 6.19
CA ALA A 42 -5.80 3.02 7.01
C ALA A 42 -6.89 2.42 6.12
N ARG A 43 -7.30 3.13 5.07
CA ARG A 43 -8.31 2.64 4.14
C ARG A 43 -7.87 1.37 3.42
N ALA A 44 -6.64 1.31 2.94
CA ALA A 44 -6.10 0.12 2.29
C ALA A 44 -6.03 -1.09 3.25
N VAL A 45 -5.73 -0.84 4.53
CA VAL A 45 -5.75 -1.88 5.59
C VAL A 45 -7.18 -2.35 5.88
N GLU A 46 -8.13 -1.43 6.09
CA GLU A 46 -9.54 -1.76 6.33
C GLU A 46 -10.16 -2.61 5.21
N ARG A 47 -9.75 -2.34 3.97
CA ARG A 47 -10.19 -3.09 2.80
C ARG A 47 -9.49 -4.45 2.63
N GLY A 48 -8.48 -4.74 3.44
CA GLY A 48 -7.68 -5.97 3.35
C GLY A 48 -6.78 -6.02 2.12
N TRP A 49 -6.45 -4.87 1.52
CA TRP A 49 -5.59 -4.79 0.33
C TRP A 49 -4.11 -4.81 0.71
N ILE A 50 -3.77 -4.34 1.91
CA ILE A 50 -2.42 -4.41 2.46
C ILE A 50 -2.45 -4.92 3.89
N ILE A 51 -1.32 -5.50 4.32
CA ILE A 51 -1.00 -5.68 5.74
C ILE A 51 0.14 -4.76 6.13
N ILE A 52 0.11 -4.25 7.35
CA ILE A 52 1.16 -3.37 7.89
C ILE A 52 1.92 -4.06 9.00
N ARG A 53 3.20 -3.72 9.13
CA ARG A 53 4.01 -4.06 10.29
C ARG A 53 4.87 -2.87 10.69
N ASP A 54 5.16 -2.78 11.97
CA ASP A 54 6.23 -1.92 12.45
C ASP A 54 7.57 -2.60 12.14
N ASP A 55 8.48 -1.81 11.56
CA ASP A 55 9.82 -2.23 11.16
C ASP A 55 10.84 -1.21 11.68
N ARG A 56 12.13 -1.48 11.46
CA ARG A 56 13.20 -0.55 11.82
C ARG A 56 14.26 -0.46 10.74
N ILE A 57 14.62 0.78 10.40
CA ILE A 57 15.82 1.08 9.62
C ILE A 57 16.83 1.70 10.57
N GLY A 58 17.81 0.89 10.99
CA GLY A 58 18.75 1.26 12.04
C GLY A 58 18.02 1.54 13.37
N ARG A 59 18.03 2.81 13.81
CA ARG A 59 17.35 3.26 15.04
C ARG A 59 15.96 3.88 14.79
N ILE A 60 15.56 4.05 13.54
CA ILE A 60 14.32 4.74 13.17
C ILE A 60 13.21 3.70 13.05
N LYS A 61 12.09 3.93 13.76
CA LYS A 61 10.87 3.14 13.59
C LYS A 61 10.19 3.56 12.30
N VAL A 62 9.85 2.60 11.45
CA VAL A 62 9.13 2.83 10.19
C VAL A 62 7.95 1.86 10.11
N GLN A 63 6.92 2.21 9.34
CA GLN A 63 5.90 1.25 8.96
C GLN A 63 6.18 0.72 7.56
N SER A 64 6.07 -0.59 7.44
CA SER A 64 6.21 -1.30 6.18
C SER A 64 4.88 -1.95 5.82
N GLY A 65 4.50 -1.89 4.56
CA GLY A 65 3.32 -2.52 3.99
C GLY A 65 3.69 -3.66 3.06
N LEU A 66 2.81 -4.66 3.00
CA LEU A 66 2.86 -5.75 2.04
C LEU A 66 1.51 -5.85 1.34
N LEU A 67 1.52 -6.06 0.02
CA LEU A 67 0.29 -6.33 -0.73
C LEU A 67 -0.26 -7.69 -0.35
N THR A 68 -1.57 -7.76 -0.10
CA THR A 68 -2.28 -9.05 -0.09
C THR A 68 -2.48 -9.55 -1.51
N CYS A 69 -2.90 -10.80 -1.69
CA CYS A 69 -3.25 -11.33 -3.01
C CYS A 69 -4.31 -10.45 -3.72
N GLU A 70 -5.29 -9.92 -2.97
CA GLU A 70 -6.31 -9.04 -3.52
C GLU A 70 -5.74 -7.67 -3.89
N GLY A 71 -4.93 -7.08 -3.00
CA GLY A 71 -4.26 -5.80 -3.30
C GLY A 71 -3.35 -5.90 -4.53
N HIS A 72 -2.65 -7.01 -4.70
CA HIS A 72 -1.80 -7.29 -5.86
C HIS A 72 -2.61 -7.39 -7.16
N ARG A 73 -3.72 -8.13 -7.15
CA ARG A 73 -4.63 -8.25 -8.31
C ARG A 73 -5.18 -6.88 -8.72
N LEU A 74 -5.60 -6.07 -7.76
CA LEU A 74 -6.12 -4.73 -8.00
C LEU A 74 -5.02 -3.82 -8.58
N ALA A 75 -3.82 -3.83 -8.00
CA ALA A 75 -2.69 -3.05 -8.50
C ALA A 75 -2.30 -3.44 -9.93
N GLN A 76 -2.31 -4.73 -10.25
CA GLN A 76 -2.03 -5.24 -11.59
C GLN A 76 -3.08 -4.77 -12.60
N SER A 77 -4.36 -4.77 -12.21
CA SER A 77 -5.47 -4.35 -13.08
C SER A 77 -5.41 -2.85 -13.39
N SER A 78 -4.98 -2.03 -12.41
CA SER A 78 -4.80 -0.59 -12.58
C SER A 78 -3.68 -0.21 -13.58
N ARG A 79 -2.77 -1.13 -13.92
CA ARG A 79 -1.72 -0.90 -14.92
C ARG A 79 -2.23 -1.01 -16.37
N VAL A 80 -3.39 -1.65 -16.57
CA VAL A 80 -3.94 -1.96 -17.90
C VAL A 80 -5.09 -1.01 -18.28
N ALA A 81 -5.44 -0.07 -17.41
CA ALA A 81 -6.49 0.92 -17.61
C ALA A 81 -5.96 2.21 -18.25
#